data_AF-A0A954XFF3-F1
#
_entry.id   AF-A0A954XFF3-F1
#
_cell.length_a   1.000
_cell.length_b   1.000
_cell.length_c   1.000
_cell.angle_alpha   90.00
_cell.angle_beta   90.00
_cell.angle_gamma   90.00
#
_symmetry.space_group_name_H-M   'P 1'
#
loop_
_entity.id
_entity.type
_entity.pdbx_description
1 polymer ?
#
loop_
_entity_poly.entity_id
_entity_poly.type
_entity_poly.pdbx_seq_one_letter_code
_entity_poly.pdbx_strand_id
1 'polypeptide(L)'
;MLVDLDMPGRNGIAVITYAKEIAPTTEAVVLTGKSTLETAVAALRQGAFDYLTKPCTLVQLKSLLERVADKRELTNKYRALKRQLERVEGTPQLIGGGPAMDRVRKLIAKVAPTNSTVLILGETGCGKELVARAVHDQSLRAEMPFVAINCGALPEN
;
A
#
# COMPACT_ATOMS: atom_id res chain seq x y z
N MET A 1 -10.41 10.89 -12.67
CA MET A 1 -11.63 10.68 -13.47
C MET A 1 -12.69 11.62 -12.93
N LEU A 2 -13.36 12.38 -13.79
CA LEU A 2 -14.53 13.18 -13.41
C LEU A 2 -15.79 12.40 -13.84
N VAL A 3 -16.77 12.27 -12.97
CA VAL A 3 -17.99 11.48 -13.20
C VAL A 3 -19.21 12.28 -12.75
N ASP A 4 -20.26 12.31 -13.58
CA ASP A 4 -21.57 12.80 -13.13
C ASP A 4 -22.37 11.67 -12.49
N LEU A 5 -23.15 11.96 -11.45
CA LEU A 5 -24.07 10.98 -10.88
C LEU A 5 -25.27 10.73 -11.80
N ASP A 6 -25.76 11.78 -12.45
CA ASP A 6 -26.97 11.75 -13.27
C ASP A 6 -26.58 11.61 -14.74
N MET A 7 -26.23 10.38 -15.13
CA MET A 7 -25.88 10.04 -16.51
C MET A 7 -26.95 9.12 -17.13
N PRO A 8 -27.27 9.29 -18.42
CA PRO A 8 -28.13 8.34 -19.12
C PRO A 8 -27.53 6.92 -19.08
N GLY A 9 -28.34 5.93 -18.73
CA GLY A 9 -27.95 4.52 -18.74
C GLY A 9 -27.36 4.01 -17.41
N ARG A 10 -26.14 4.40 -17.05
CA ARG A 10 -25.45 3.88 -15.85
C ARG A 10 -25.20 5.00 -14.83
N ASN A 11 -25.63 4.76 -13.59
CA ASN A 11 -25.40 5.67 -12.46
C ASN A 11 -23.89 5.90 -12.23
N GLY A 12 -23.49 7.16 -11.98
CA GLY A 12 -22.11 7.53 -11.70
C GLY A 12 -21.46 6.76 -10.55
N ILE A 13 -22.22 6.39 -9.51
CA ILE A 13 -21.69 5.55 -8.42
C ILE A 13 -21.25 4.18 -8.93
N ALA A 14 -22.07 3.54 -9.77
CA ALA A 14 -21.72 2.25 -10.36
C ALA A 14 -20.48 2.33 -11.27
N VAL A 15 -20.27 3.48 -11.93
CA VAL A 15 -19.05 3.74 -12.70
C VAL A 15 -17.83 3.85 -11.79
N ILE A 16 -17.95 4.54 -10.64
CA ILE A 16 -16.86 4.67 -9.67
C ILE A 16 -16.48 3.31 -9.09
N THR A 17 -17.46 2.51 -8.66
CA THR A 17 -17.22 1.16 -8.13
C THR A 17 -16.49 0.29 -9.15
N TYR A 18 -17.00 0.23 -10.39
CA TYR A 18 -16.37 -0.55 -11.47
C TYR A 18 -14.96 -0.05 -11.82
N ALA A 19 -14.75 1.27 -11.85
CA ALA A 19 -13.44 1.84 -12.11
C ALA A 19 -12.43 1.51 -11.00
N LYS A 20 -12.88 1.44 -9.74
CA LYS A 20 -12.04 1.03 -8.61
C LYS A 20 -11.70 -0.45 -8.62
N GLU A 21 -12.58 -1.31 -9.13
CA GLU A 21 -12.28 -2.75 -9.31
C GLU A 21 -11.18 -2.97 -10.34
N ILE A 22 -11.24 -2.27 -11.48
CA ILE A 22 -10.25 -2.43 -12.57
C ILE A 22 -8.95 -1.68 -12.27
N ALA A 23 -9.08 -0.46 -11.74
CA ALA A 23 -7.96 0.43 -11.48
C ALA A 23 -8.14 1.11 -10.11
N PRO A 24 -7.81 0.42 -9.00
CA PRO A 24 -7.98 0.93 -7.63
C PRO A 24 -7.35 2.29 -7.37
N THR A 25 -6.35 2.62 -8.18
CA THR A 25 -5.48 3.80 -8.09
C THR A 25 -6.03 5.01 -8.83
N THR A 26 -7.12 4.83 -9.57
CA THR A 26 -7.83 5.93 -10.21
C THR A 26 -8.55 6.74 -9.16
N GLU A 27 -8.20 8.02 -9.05
CA GLU A 27 -8.97 8.96 -8.24
C GLU A 27 -10.22 9.38 -9.01
N ALA A 28 -11.39 9.20 -8.41
CA ALA A 28 -12.68 9.57 -9.00
C ALA A 28 -13.22 10.81 -8.30
N VAL A 29 -13.70 11.79 -9.05
CA VAL A 29 -14.29 13.02 -8.54
C VAL A 29 -15.70 13.11 -9.10
N VAL A 30 -16.67 13.33 -8.22
CA VAL A 30 -18.05 13.49 -8.64
C VAL A 30 -18.33 14.94 -8.99
N LEU A 31 -18.99 15.17 -10.13
CA LEU A 31 -19.42 16.48 -10.60
C LEU A 31 -20.90 16.42 -11.01
N THR A 32 -21.82 16.90 -10.17
CA THR A 32 -23.26 16.74 -10.42
C THR A 32 -24.09 17.97 -10.07
N GLY A 33 -25.21 18.18 -10.78
CA GLY A 33 -26.16 19.26 -10.52
C GLY A 33 -27.22 18.93 -9.46
N LYS A 34 -27.49 17.64 -9.20
CA LYS A 34 -28.43 17.20 -8.16
C LYS A 34 -27.65 16.82 -6.90
N SER A 35 -27.23 17.82 -6.14
CA SER A 35 -26.49 17.60 -4.90
C SER A 35 -27.40 17.44 -3.70
N THR A 36 -27.19 16.35 -2.97
CA THR A 36 -27.73 16.14 -1.63
C THR A 36 -26.59 15.68 -0.74
N LEU A 37 -26.74 15.87 0.58
CA LEU A 37 -25.78 15.36 1.55
C LEU A 37 -25.63 13.84 1.41
N GLU A 38 -26.75 13.14 1.16
CA GLU A 38 -26.81 11.68 1.02
C GLU A 38 -26.01 11.19 -0.18
N THR A 39 -26.17 11.82 -1.35
CA THR A 39 -25.42 11.44 -2.56
C THR A 39 -23.93 11.74 -2.45
N ALA A 40 -23.57 12.85 -1.80
CA ALA A 40 -22.17 13.19 -1.54
C ALA A 40 -21.51 12.18 -0.60
N VAL A 41 -22.17 11.83 0.51
CA VAL A 41 -21.68 10.82 1.46
C VAL A 41 -21.58 9.45 0.81
N ALA A 42 -22.58 9.05 0.01
CA ALA A 42 -22.57 7.78 -0.71
C ALA A 42 -21.38 7.71 -1.69
N ALA A 43 -21.12 8.77 -2.45
CA ALA A 43 -19.98 8.82 -3.37
C ALA A 43 -18.63 8.68 -2.65
N LEU A 44 -18.43 9.40 -1.55
CA LEU A 44 -17.21 9.32 -0.75
C LEU A 44 -17.02 7.93 -0.14
N ARG A 45 -18.09 7.30 0.38
CA ARG A 45 -18.05 5.91 0.89
C ARG A 45 -17.67 4.88 -0.19
N GLN A 46 -17.99 5.16 -1.45
CA GLN A 46 -17.67 4.29 -2.59
C GLN A 46 -16.29 4.60 -3.19
N GLY A 47 -15.47 5.42 -2.53
CA GLY A 47 -14.10 5.68 -2.92
C GLY A 47 -13.93 6.84 -3.92
N ALA A 48 -14.92 7.72 -4.04
CA ALA A 48 -14.69 9.03 -4.64
C ALA A 48 -13.68 9.81 -3.78
N PHE A 49 -12.73 10.46 -4.44
CA PHE A 49 -11.77 11.37 -3.84
C PHE A 49 -12.44 12.63 -3.32
N ASP A 50 -13.35 13.19 -4.11
CA ASP A 50 -14.02 14.45 -3.79
C ASP A 50 -15.32 14.61 -4.60
N TYR A 51 -16.09 15.63 -4.24
CA TYR A 51 -17.42 15.91 -4.76
C TYR A 51 -17.59 17.41 -5.05
N LEU A 52 -18.06 17.75 -6.24
CA LEU A 52 -18.29 19.13 -6.67
C LEU A 52 -19.70 19.28 -7.26
N THR A 53 -20.41 20.34 -6.85
CA THR A 53 -21.78 20.61 -7.33
C THR A 53 -21.75 21.52 -8.56
N LYS A 54 -22.56 21.24 -9.58
CA LYS A 54 -22.79 22.12 -10.72
C LYS A 54 -23.90 23.14 -10.39
N PRO A 55 -23.78 24.41 -10.81
CA PRO A 55 -22.61 24.99 -11.48
C PRO A 55 -21.46 25.22 -10.49
N CYS A 56 -20.22 24.97 -10.94
CA CYS A 56 -19.00 25.25 -10.18
C CYS A 56 -18.15 26.30 -10.89
N THR A 57 -17.37 27.06 -10.14
CA THR A 57 -16.41 27.99 -10.74
C THR A 57 -15.17 27.26 -11.26
N LEU A 58 -14.50 27.84 -12.25
CA LEU A 58 -13.21 27.31 -12.74
C LEU A 58 -12.16 27.27 -11.63
N VAL A 59 -12.22 28.20 -10.67
CA VAL A 59 -11.30 28.24 -9.52
C VAL A 59 -11.51 27.02 -8.62
N GLN A 60 -12.78 26.67 -8.32
CA GLN A 60 -13.11 25.48 -7.53
C GLN A 60 -12.66 24.20 -8.21
N LEU A 61 -12.94 24.07 -9.52
CA LEU A 61 -12.52 22.91 -10.29
C LEU A 61 -10.99 22.79 -10.37
N LYS A 62 -10.29 23.90 -10.61
CA LYS A 62 -8.83 23.94 -10.66
C LYS A 62 -8.21 23.50 -9.33
N SER A 63 -8.66 24.09 -8.21
CA SER A 63 -8.14 23.74 -6.88
C SER A 63 -8.36 22.26 -6.56
N LEU A 64 -9.52 21.71 -6.93
CA LEU A 64 -9.80 20.29 -6.75
C LEU A 64 -8.84 19.42 -7.58
N LEU A 65 -8.65 19.76 -8.86
CA LEU A 65 -7.76 19.02 -9.75
C LEU A 65 -6.29 19.09 -9.32
N GLU A 66 -5.84 20.22 -8.75
CA GLU A 66 -4.51 20.36 -8.14
C GLU A 66 -4.33 19.37 -6.99
N ARG A 67 -5.28 19.27 -6.06
CA ARG A 67 -5.24 18.27 -4.97
C ARG A 67 -5.19 16.83 -5.49
N VAL A 68 -5.94 16.53 -6.56
CA VAL A 68 -5.90 15.21 -7.20
C VAL A 68 -4.51 14.96 -7.81
N ALA A 69 -3.92 15.95 -8.47
CA ALA A 69 -2.60 15.84 -9.07
C ALA A 69 -1.53 15.58 -8.00
N ASP A 70 -1.54 16.34 -6.90
CA ASP A 70 -0.60 16.20 -5.79
C ASP A 70 -0.67 14.81 -5.17
N LYS A 71 -1.89 14.30 -4.89
CA LYS A 71 -2.07 12.94 -4.36
C LYS A 71 -1.52 11.88 -5.32
N ARG A 72 -1.77 12.04 -6.63
CA ARG A 72 -1.27 11.10 -7.64
C ARG A 72 0.25 11.16 -7.73
N GLU A 73 0.84 12.34 -7.70
CA GLU A 73 2.29 12.52 -7.70
C GLU A 73 2.94 11.86 -6.49
N LEU A 74 2.40 12.11 -5.29
CA LEU A 74 2.89 11.50 -4.06
C LEU A 74 2.78 9.98 -4.09
N THR A 75 1.65 9.45 -4.55
CA THR A 75 1.43 8.00 -4.68
C THR A 75 2.40 7.37 -5.68
N ASN A 76 2.67 8.05 -6.80
CA ASN A 76 3.62 7.58 -7.81
C ASN A 76 5.06 7.62 -7.30
N LYS A 77 5.45 8.70 -6.61
CA LYS A 77 6.77 8.83 -5.96
C LYS A 77 6.98 7.72 -4.93
N TYR A 78 6.00 7.49 -4.06
CA TYR A 78 6.05 6.41 -3.07
C TYR A 78 6.24 5.05 -3.74
N ARG A 79 5.48 4.75 -4.81
CA ARG A 79 5.63 3.49 -5.55
C ARG A 79 6.97 3.36 -6.26
N ALA A 80 7.46 4.44 -6.87
CA ALA A 80 8.76 4.45 -7.52
C ALA A 80 9.86 4.16 -6.50
N LEU A 81 9.81 4.82 -5.34
CA LEU A 81 10.77 4.63 -4.26
C LEU A 81 10.69 3.21 -3.67
N LYS A 82 9.47 2.71 -3.41
CA LYS A 82 9.26 1.33 -2.93
C LYS A 82 9.83 0.32 -3.92
N ARG A 83 9.57 0.47 -5.22
CA ARG A 83 10.14 -0.41 -6.27
C ARG A 83 11.66 -0.29 -6.37
N GLN A 84 12.23 0.90 -6.19
CA GLN A 84 13.68 1.08 -6.18
C GLN A 84 14.29 0.38 -4.97
N LEU A 85 13.69 0.51 -3.79
CA LEU A 85 14.13 -0.17 -2.58
C LEU A 85 14.05 -1.70 -2.75
N GLU A 86 12.93 -2.22 -3.25
CA GLU A 86 12.76 -3.66 -3.57
C GLU A 86 13.81 -4.16 -4.58
N ARG A 87 14.21 -3.33 -5.56
CA ARG A 87 15.25 -3.68 -6.54
C ARG A 87 16.66 -3.66 -5.95
N VAL A 88 16.94 -2.70 -5.06
CA VAL A 88 18.27 -2.53 -4.44
C VAL A 88 18.49 -3.55 -3.33
N GLU A 89 17.48 -3.78 -2.47
CA GLU A 89 17.54 -4.80 -1.42
C GLU A 89 17.42 -6.21 -1.98
N GLY A 90 16.84 -6.35 -3.18
CA GLY A 90 16.48 -7.64 -3.76
C GLY A 90 15.39 -8.34 -2.94
N THR A 91 14.96 -9.52 -3.40
CA THR A 91 14.21 -10.42 -2.51
C THR A 91 15.25 -11.07 -1.58
N PRO A 92 15.08 -11.05 -0.26
CA PRO A 92 16.02 -11.68 0.67
C PRO A 92 15.88 -13.19 0.55
N GLN A 93 16.54 -13.77 -0.45
CA GLN A 93 16.54 -15.21 -0.63
C GLN A 93 17.66 -15.82 0.21
N LEU A 94 17.27 -16.69 1.13
CA LEU A 94 18.19 -17.61 1.77
C LEU A 94 18.69 -18.60 0.70
N ILE A 95 19.94 -18.46 0.26
CA ILE A 95 20.58 -19.33 -0.74
C ILE A 95 21.19 -20.56 -0.05
N GLY A 96 21.20 -21.70 -0.75
CA GLY A 96 21.84 -22.95 -0.31
C GLY A 96 20.85 -24.11 -0.15
N GLY A 97 21.21 -25.28 -0.68
CA GLY A 97 20.38 -26.50 -0.72
C GLY A 97 20.88 -27.63 0.19
N GLY A 98 21.68 -27.30 1.20
CA GLY A 98 22.21 -28.31 2.13
C GLY A 98 21.24 -28.63 3.28
N PRO A 99 21.41 -29.79 3.96
CA PRO A 99 20.52 -30.22 5.05
C PRO A 99 20.40 -29.22 6.20
N ALA A 100 21.45 -28.42 6.46
CA ALA A 100 21.42 -27.38 7.48
C ALA A 100 20.47 -26.24 7.11
N MET A 101 20.48 -25.78 5.86
CA MET A 101 19.57 -24.74 5.38
C MET A 101 18.13 -25.24 5.30
N ASP A 102 17.92 -26.51 4.97
CA ASP A 102 16.58 -27.11 5.00
C ASP A 102 15.97 -27.09 6.41
N ARG A 103 16.79 -27.35 7.44
CA ARG A 103 16.35 -27.23 8.84
C ARG A 103 15.97 -25.80 9.18
N VAL A 104 16.77 -24.81 8.74
CA VAL A 104 16.46 -23.38 8.95
C VAL A 104 15.13 -23.02 8.28
N ARG A 105 14.91 -23.39 7.01
CA ARG A 105 13.64 -23.13 6.30
C ARG A 105 12.44 -23.76 7.01
N LYS A 106 12.57 -25.01 7.47
CA LYS A 106 11.53 -25.71 8.22
C LYS A 106 11.19 -25.03 9.54
N LEU A 107 12.21 -24.52 10.26
CA LEU A 107 11.99 -23.75 11.48
C LEU A 107 11.24 -22.46 11.15
N ILE A 108 11.72 -21.66 10.18
CA ILE A 108 11.07 -20.43 9.74
C ILE A 108 9.58 -20.66 9.46
N ALA A 109 9.24 -21.65 8.61
CA ALA A 109 7.86 -21.96 8.26
C ALA A 109 6.99 -22.36 9.47
N LYS A 110 7.60 -22.92 10.52
CA LYS A 110 6.90 -23.32 11.75
C LYS A 110 6.64 -22.14 12.69
N VAL A 111 7.60 -21.22 12.83
CA VAL A 111 7.49 -20.09 13.76
C VAL A 111 6.82 -18.85 13.15
N ALA A 112 6.97 -18.62 11.84
CA ALA A 112 6.41 -17.44 11.17
C ALA A 112 4.91 -17.19 11.41
N PRO A 113 4.00 -18.20 11.39
CA PRO A 113 2.58 -17.96 11.64
C PRO A 113 2.22 -17.73 13.13
N THR A 114 3.20 -17.71 14.03
CA THR A 114 2.97 -17.53 15.48
C THR A 114 3.18 -16.07 15.92
N ASN A 115 2.67 -15.72 17.09
CA ASN A 115 2.91 -14.41 17.74
C ASN A 115 4.10 -14.44 18.73
N SER A 116 4.95 -15.47 18.68
CA SER A 116 6.06 -15.65 19.62
C SER A 116 7.31 -14.85 19.24
N THR A 117 8.09 -14.44 20.24
CA THR A 117 9.41 -13.83 20.04
C THR A 117 10.41 -14.87 19.55
N VAL A 118 11.25 -14.51 18.57
CA VAL A 118 12.22 -15.40 17.93
C VAL A 118 13.64 -14.92 18.21
N LEU A 119 14.49 -15.81 18.71
CA LEU A 119 15.93 -15.57 18.87
C LEU A 119 16.69 -16.27 17.73
N ILE A 120 17.49 -15.51 16.99
CA ILE A 120 18.31 -16.02 15.88
C ILE A 120 19.78 -15.98 16.28
N LEU A 121 20.40 -17.14 16.35
CA LEU A 121 21.81 -17.31 16.72
C LEU A 121 22.64 -17.74 15.51
N GLY A 122 23.90 -17.31 15.50
CA GLY A 122 24.85 -17.62 14.44
C GLY A 122 26.02 -16.65 14.47
N GLU A 123 27.13 -17.03 13.83
CA GLU A 123 28.32 -16.19 13.75
C GLU A 123 28.05 -14.90 12.95
N THR A 124 28.96 -13.94 13.07
CA THR A 124 28.90 -12.70 12.29
C THR A 124 29.01 -13.02 10.80
N GLY A 125 28.11 -12.46 9.99
CA GLY A 125 28.08 -12.71 8.54
C GLY A 125 27.24 -13.89 8.06
N CYS A 126 26.67 -14.73 8.95
CA CYS A 126 25.83 -15.87 8.54
C CYS A 126 24.42 -15.51 8.02
N GLY A 127 24.12 -14.23 7.78
CA GLY A 127 22.81 -13.82 7.24
C GLY A 127 21.64 -13.88 8.25
N LYS A 128 21.89 -13.65 9.54
CA LYS A 128 20.83 -13.64 10.59
C LYS A 128 19.67 -12.69 10.26
N GLU A 129 19.97 -11.53 9.66
CA GLU A 129 18.94 -10.57 9.23
C GLU A 129 18.08 -11.11 8.09
N LEU A 130 18.67 -11.87 7.15
CA LEU A 130 17.91 -12.54 6.08
C LEU A 130 16.95 -13.59 6.65
N VAL A 131 17.36 -14.30 7.72
CA VAL A 131 16.48 -15.23 8.44
C VAL A 131 15.35 -14.48 9.12
N ALA A 132 15.63 -13.36 9.81
CA ALA A 132 14.61 -12.54 10.47
C ALA A 132 13.56 -12.02 9.47
N ARG A 133 14.03 -11.56 8.31
CA ARG A 133 13.15 -11.08 7.24
C ARG A 133 12.32 -12.22 6.64
N ALA A 134 12.92 -13.40 6.41
CA ALA A 134 12.18 -14.57 5.95
C ALA A 134 11.08 -15.03 6.93
N VAL A 135 11.29 -14.87 8.25
CA VAL A 135 10.26 -15.09 9.26
C VAL A 135 9.13 -14.06 9.12
N HIS A 136 9.47 -12.77 8.97
CA HIS A 136 8.49 -11.70 8.78
C HIS A 136 7.63 -11.91 7.52
N ASP A 137 8.26 -12.20 6.38
CA ASP A 137 7.60 -12.35 5.08
C ASP A 137 6.65 -13.55 5.04
N GLN A 138 6.86 -14.56 5.90
CA GLN A 138 5.98 -15.73 6.04
C GLN A 138 4.98 -15.60 7.21
N SER A 139 4.98 -14.46 7.91
CA SER A 139 4.14 -14.26 9.09
C SER A 139 2.77 -13.68 8.74
N LEU A 140 1.87 -13.65 9.74
CA LEU A 140 0.59 -12.93 9.65
C LEU A 140 0.75 -11.41 9.53
N ARG A 141 1.98 -10.89 9.59
CA ARG A 141 2.32 -9.46 9.55
C ARG A 141 3.16 -9.10 8.32
N ALA A 142 3.23 -9.97 7.29
CA ALA A 142 4.08 -9.76 6.11
C ALA A 142 3.82 -8.42 5.38
N GLU A 143 2.60 -7.89 5.45
CA GLU A 143 2.23 -6.59 4.86
C GLU A 143 2.59 -5.37 5.74
N MET A 144 3.04 -5.60 6.98
CA MET A 144 3.45 -4.56 7.91
C MET A 144 4.92 -4.18 7.70
N PRO A 145 5.36 -3.02 8.20
CA PRO A 145 6.77 -2.64 8.11
C PRO A 145 7.68 -3.58 8.91
N PHE A 146 8.76 -4.06 8.28
CA PHE A 146 9.88 -4.72 8.95
C PHE A 146 10.95 -3.69 9.31
N VAL A 147 11.29 -3.56 10.60
CA VAL A 147 12.29 -2.59 11.08
C VAL A 147 13.46 -3.37 11.69
N ALA A 148 14.61 -3.34 11.03
CA ALA A 148 15.86 -3.88 11.54
C ALA A 148 16.62 -2.81 12.35
N ILE A 149 17.00 -3.13 13.58
CA ILE A 149 17.81 -2.25 14.44
C ILE A 149 19.11 -2.98 14.77
N ASN A 150 20.24 -2.40 14.37
CA ASN A 150 21.56 -2.89 14.79
C ASN A 150 21.97 -2.23 16.10
N CYS A 151 21.76 -2.95 17.22
CA CYS A 151 22.08 -2.44 18.55
C CYS A 151 23.57 -2.14 18.75
N GLY A 152 24.48 -2.76 17.99
CA GLY A 152 25.92 -2.51 18.09
C GLY A 152 26.39 -1.20 17.43
N ALA A 153 25.54 -0.56 16.63
CA ALA A 153 25.83 0.72 15.97
C ALA A 153 25.15 1.90 16.69
N LEU A 154 24.42 1.65 17.78
CA LEU A 154 23.79 2.69 18.58
C LEU A 154 24.77 3.18 19.66
N PRO A 155 24.97 4.50 19.83
CA PRO A 155 25.77 5.03 20.92
C PRO A 155 25.12 4.69 22.27
N GLU A 156 25.93 4.26 23.23
CA GLU A 156 25.51 4.05 24.62
C GLU A 156 25.20 5.42 25.24
N ASN A 157 23.97 5.59 25.75
CA ASN A 157 23.65 6.66 26.69
C ASN A 157 23.91 6.18 28.11
#